data_AF-A0A4Z2G536-F1
#
_entry.id   AF-A0A4Z2G536-F1
#
_cell.length_a   1.000
_cell.length_b   1.000
_cell.length_c   1.000
_cell.angle_alpha   90.00
_cell.angle_beta   90.00
_cell.angle_gamma   90.00
#
_symmetry.space_group_name_H-M   'P 1'
#
loop_
_entity.id
_entity.type
_entity.pdbx_description
1 polymer ?
#
loop_
_entity_poly.entity_id
_entity_poly.type
_entity_poly.pdbx_seq_one_letter_code
_entity_poly.pdbx_strand_id
1 'polypeptide(L)'
;MAALIARRCYLLCRRAGEHVISPHEHMRDVVMRGANNALQQTAGYGTRRTDTTQNKNRINKAGELLVTSELSRSQQRNLSDCVQKIAAILAEASERPRDPTAEDVALREARLKKGNAERLKQKKINAAMKRSRRVEFD
;
A
#
# COMPACT_ATOMS: atom_id res chain seq x y z
N MET A 1 -20.32 33.80 5.84
CA MET A 1 -20.48 32.79 6.92
C MET A 1 -21.45 31.72 6.44
N ALA A 2 -21.16 30.45 6.71
CA ALA A 2 -21.91 29.23 6.34
C ALA A 2 -21.61 28.57 4.97
N ALA A 3 -20.34 28.24 4.74
CA ALA A 3 -19.95 27.17 3.81
C ALA A 3 -19.67 25.88 4.62
N LEU A 4 -20.71 25.16 5.07
CA LEU A 4 -20.51 23.92 5.87
C LEU A 4 -21.70 22.94 5.84
N ILE A 5 -22.38 22.77 4.70
CA ILE A 5 -23.37 21.68 4.52
C ILE A 5 -23.19 20.97 3.16
N ALA A 6 -21.95 20.63 2.81
CA ALA A 6 -21.65 19.83 1.61
C ALA A 6 -20.66 18.68 1.91
N ARG A 7 -20.74 18.07 3.10
CA ARG A 7 -19.89 16.93 3.49
C ARG A 7 -20.64 15.75 4.13
N ARG A 8 -21.93 15.57 3.81
CA ARG A 8 -22.74 14.53 4.48
C ARG A 8 -23.69 13.70 3.61
N CYS A 9 -23.39 13.51 2.31
CA CYS A 9 -24.26 12.72 1.43
C CYS A 9 -23.58 11.62 0.57
N TYR A 10 -22.36 11.15 0.87
CA TYR A 10 -21.74 10.04 0.11
C TYR A 10 -21.64 8.70 0.85
N LEU A 11 -22.59 8.39 1.74
CA LEU A 11 -22.61 7.10 2.47
C LEU A 11 -23.95 6.35 2.41
N LEU A 12 -24.73 6.52 1.34
CA LEU A 12 -25.95 5.74 1.12
C LEU A 12 -26.09 5.38 -0.36
N CYS A 13 -25.27 4.44 -0.84
CA CYS A 13 -25.54 3.58 -2.00
C CYS A 13 -24.43 2.53 -2.16
N ARG A 14 -24.52 1.41 -1.42
CA ARG A 14 -24.00 0.09 -1.85
C ARG A 14 -24.87 -1.02 -1.24
N ARG A 15 -26.13 -1.04 -1.66
CA ARG A 15 -26.90 -2.28 -1.87
C ARG A 15 -26.79 -2.58 -3.36
N ALA A 16 -26.79 -3.87 -3.70
CA ALA A 16 -26.53 -4.48 -5.00
C ALA A 16 -25.06 -4.76 -5.28
N GLY A 17 -24.79 -6.06 -5.49
CA GLY A 17 -23.53 -6.57 -5.98
C GLY A 17 -23.28 -6.17 -7.43
N GLU A 18 -22.14 -6.65 -7.91
CA GLU A 18 -21.55 -6.43 -9.22
C GLU A 18 -20.91 -5.05 -9.44
N HIS A 19 -19.58 -5.03 -9.29
CA HIS A 19 -18.74 -4.06 -9.98
C HIS A 19 -17.69 -4.82 -10.80
N VAL A 20 -18.16 -5.36 -11.93
CA VAL A 20 -17.36 -5.35 -13.15
C VAL A 20 -17.30 -3.89 -13.60
N ILE A 21 -16.07 -3.35 -13.70
CA ILE A 21 -15.53 -2.41 -14.70
C ILE A 21 -14.20 -1.92 -14.12
N SER A 22 -13.13 -2.32 -14.79
CA SER A 22 -11.75 -1.91 -14.57
C SER A 22 -11.49 -0.66 -15.41
N PRO A 23 -11.11 0.50 -14.84
CA PRO A 23 -10.71 1.65 -15.65
C PRO A 23 -9.36 2.19 -15.18
N HIS A 24 -8.33 1.36 -15.04
CA HIS A 24 -7.01 1.87 -14.64
C HIS A 24 -5.86 1.07 -15.26
N GLU A 25 -5.78 1.09 -16.59
CA GLU A 25 -4.56 0.78 -17.32
C GLU A 25 -3.90 2.11 -17.71
N HIS A 26 -2.87 2.51 -16.96
CA HIS A 26 -1.91 3.49 -17.47
C HIS A 26 -0.66 2.73 -17.87
N MET A 27 -0.40 2.69 -19.17
CA MET A 27 0.91 2.28 -19.69
C MET A 27 1.97 3.21 -19.10
N ARG A 28 3.01 2.63 -18.51
CA ARG A 28 4.18 3.37 -18.05
C ARG A 28 5.35 2.97 -18.93
N ASP A 29 6.00 3.96 -19.52
CA ASP A 29 7.20 3.77 -20.30
C ASP A 29 8.41 3.73 -19.35
N VAL A 30 9.24 2.69 -19.47
CA VAL A 30 10.54 2.65 -18.82
C VAL A 30 11.59 3.08 -19.83
N VAL A 31 12.21 4.23 -19.58
CA VAL A 31 13.34 4.70 -20.37
C VAL A 31 14.63 4.18 -19.74
N MET A 32 15.17 3.09 -20.29
CA MET A 32 16.51 2.61 -19.93
C MET A 32 17.54 3.48 -20.66
N ARG A 33 18.32 4.27 -19.92
CA ARG A 33 19.33 5.17 -20.49
C ARG A 33 20.69 4.45 -20.53
N GLY A 34 21.09 3.98 -21.71
CA GLY A 34 22.43 3.44 -21.98
C GLY A 34 23.46 4.55 -22.22
N ALA A 35 24.74 4.25 -21.99
CA ALA A 35 25.85 5.20 -22.13
C ALA A 35 26.07 5.70 -23.58
N ASN A 36 25.57 4.98 -24.59
CA ASN A 36 25.75 5.32 -26.00
C ASN A 36 24.37 5.41 -26.66
N ASN A 37 24.08 6.57 -27.26
CA ASN A 37 22.79 7.07 -27.70
C ASN A 37 22.16 6.32 -28.91
N ALA A 38 22.23 4.98 -28.96
CA ALA A 38 21.65 4.18 -30.04
C ALA A 38 20.86 2.99 -29.47
N LEU A 39 19.60 2.88 -29.91
CA LEU A 39 18.54 1.92 -29.57
C LEU A 39 17.76 2.23 -28.28
N GLN A 40 16.72 3.05 -28.46
CA GLN A 40 15.54 3.09 -27.60
C GLN A 40 14.70 1.83 -27.90
N GLN A 41 14.71 0.85 -27.00
CA GLN A 41 13.69 -0.19 -26.99
C GLN A 41 12.70 0.15 -25.88
N THR A 42 11.52 0.62 -26.27
CA THR A 42 10.39 0.87 -25.37
C THR A 42 9.71 -0.47 -25.08
N ALA A 43 9.92 -1.01 -23.88
CA ALA A 43 9.14 -2.12 -23.36
C ALA A 43 8.06 -1.57 -22.43
N GLY A 44 6.79 -1.68 -22.83
CA GLY A 44 5.65 -1.38 -21.98
C GLY A 44 5.24 -2.63 -21.19
N TYR A 45 5.07 -2.49 -19.87
CA TYR A 45 4.40 -3.51 -19.06
C TYR A 45 3.28 -2.87 -18.23
N GLY A 46 2.11 -3.51 -18.26
CA GLY A 46 0.99 -3.18 -17.37
C GLY A 46 1.20 -3.86 -16.02
N THR A 47 1.55 -3.10 -14.99
CA THR A 47 1.65 -3.63 -13.62
C THR A 47 0.31 -3.44 -12.90
N ARG A 48 -0.37 -4.54 -12.53
CA ARG A 48 -1.38 -4.47 -11.45
C ARG A 48 -0.66 -3.94 -10.21
N ARG A 49 -1.29 -3.02 -9.47
CA ARG A 49 -0.69 -2.34 -8.31
C ARG A 49 -0.49 -3.29 -7.10
N THR A 50 0.39 -4.27 -7.23
CA THR A 50 0.77 -5.19 -6.14
C THR A 50 2.15 -4.85 -5.57
N ASP A 51 3.03 -4.23 -6.33
CA ASP A 51 4.48 -4.25 -6.01
C ASP A 51 4.93 -3.05 -5.17
N THR A 52 4.09 -2.01 -5.12
CA THR A 52 4.40 -0.78 -4.40
C THR A 52 4.30 -0.90 -2.89
N THR A 53 3.91 -2.04 -2.31
CA THR A 53 3.82 -2.18 -0.84
C THR A 53 5.08 -2.72 -0.19
N GLN A 54 5.76 -3.66 -0.83
CA GLN A 54 6.96 -4.32 -0.29
C GLN A 54 8.21 -3.43 -0.43
N ASN A 55 8.36 -2.74 -1.57
CA ASN A 55 9.56 -1.95 -1.87
C ASN A 55 9.37 -0.42 -1.78
N LYS A 56 8.41 0.05 -0.96
CA LYS A 56 8.07 1.49 -0.80
C LYS A 56 9.27 2.40 -0.57
N ASN A 57 10.22 1.93 0.23
CA ASN A 57 11.36 2.73 0.68
C ASN A 57 12.41 2.94 -0.42
N ARG A 58 12.33 2.18 -1.52
CA ARG A 58 13.27 2.23 -2.66
C ARG A 58 12.70 2.97 -3.88
N ILE A 59 11.53 3.58 -3.75
CA ILE A 59 10.84 4.26 -4.84
C ILE A 59 11.03 5.78 -4.70
N ASN A 60 11.48 6.43 -5.78
CA ASN A 60 11.62 7.88 -5.85
C ASN A 60 10.25 8.58 -6.00
N LYS A 61 10.21 9.92 -5.83
CA LYS A 61 9.00 10.73 -6.06
C LYS A 61 8.43 10.57 -7.47
N ALA A 62 9.28 10.27 -8.45
CA ALA A 62 8.90 10.01 -9.84
C ALA A 62 8.31 8.60 -10.06
N GLY A 63 8.33 7.72 -9.05
CA GLY A 63 7.85 6.34 -9.18
C GLY A 63 8.87 5.35 -9.76
N GLU A 64 10.14 5.75 -9.84
CA GLU A 64 11.25 4.89 -10.29
C GLU A 64 11.78 4.03 -9.14
N LEU A 65 12.13 2.78 -9.43
CA LEU A 65 12.75 1.86 -8.47
C LEU A 65 14.28 2.04 -8.47
N LEU A 66 14.84 2.41 -7.33
CA LEU A 66 16.29 2.54 -7.15
C LEU A 66 16.90 1.22 -6.65
N VAL A 67 17.84 0.66 -7.41
CA VAL A 67 18.58 -0.56 -7.06
C VAL A 67 20.08 -0.27 -7.11
N THR A 68 20.78 -0.51 -6.01
CA THR A 68 22.23 -0.28 -5.88
C THR A 68 22.96 -1.56 -5.44
N SER A 69 24.24 -1.66 -5.81
CA SER A 69 25.14 -2.76 -5.43
C SER A 69 26.54 -2.24 -5.15
N GLU A 70 27.11 -2.69 -4.04
CA GLU A 70 28.47 -2.35 -3.57
C GLU A 70 29.30 -3.64 -3.31
N LEU A 71 28.92 -4.77 -3.92
CA LEU A 71 29.55 -6.07 -3.64
C LEU A 71 31.00 -6.17 -4.10
N SER A 72 31.38 -5.46 -5.16
CA SER A 72 32.71 -5.52 -5.74
C SER A 72 33.24 -4.12 -6.04
N ARG A 73 34.57 -4.00 -6.16
CA ARG A 73 35.21 -2.80 -6.74
C ARG A 73 34.97 -2.69 -8.25
N SER A 74 34.63 -3.79 -8.92
CA SER A 74 34.36 -3.81 -10.36
C SER A 74 32.92 -3.36 -10.64
N GLN A 75 32.76 -2.32 -11.45
CA GLN A 75 31.45 -1.83 -11.89
C GLN A 75 30.63 -2.90 -12.61
N GLN A 76 31.27 -3.72 -13.46
CA GLN A 76 30.58 -4.72 -14.26
C GLN A 76 29.97 -5.84 -13.40
N ARG A 77 30.67 -6.23 -12.32
CA ARG A 77 30.12 -7.19 -11.34
C ARG A 77 28.94 -6.59 -10.57
N ASN A 78 29.04 -5.33 -10.17
CA ASN A 78 27.94 -4.64 -9.50
C ASN A 78 26.71 -4.48 -10.40
N LEU A 79 26.92 -4.24 -11.71
CA LEU A 79 25.83 -4.22 -12.69
C LEU A 79 25.14 -5.59 -12.79
N SER A 80 25.89 -6.68 -12.90
CA SER A 80 25.31 -8.03 -12.95
C SER A 80 24.51 -8.37 -11.68
N ASP A 81 24.98 -7.94 -10.51
CA ASP A 81 24.27 -8.12 -9.25
C ASP A 81 22.98 -7.29 -9.20
N CYS A 82 22.99 -6.04 -9.66
CA CYS A 82 21.77 -5.24 -9.79
C CYS A 82 20.72 -5.92 -10.69
N VAL A 83 21.15 -6.52 -11.81
CA VAL A 83 20.23 -7.26 -12.69
C VAL A 83 19.64 -8.47 -11.97
N GLN A 84 20.44 -9.23 -11.23
CA GLN A 84 19.96 -10.37 -10.44
C GLN A 84 18.97 -9.94 -9.35
N LYS A 85 19.24 -8.83 -8.64
CA LYS A 85 18.32 -8.25 -7.65
C LYS A 85 16.99 -7.85 -8.26
N ILE A 86 17.01 -7.22 -9.44
CA ILE A 86 15.80 -6.85 -10.18
C ILE A 86 15.00 -8.12 -10.53
N ALA A 87 15.66 -9.15 -11.06
CA ALA A 87 15.01 -10.42 -11.38
C ALA A 87 14.37 -11.09 -10.16
N ALA A 88 15.04 -11.08 -9.01
CA ALA A 88 14.51 -11.61 -7.75
C ALA A 88 13.27 -10.83 -7.27
N ILE A 89 13.31 -9.49 -7.33
CA ILE A 89 12.17 -8.64 -6.99
C ILE A 89 10.98 -8.93 -7.92
N LEU A 90 11.23 -9.10 -9.21
CA LEU A 90 10.18 -9.44 -10.18
C LEU A 90 9.60 -10.83 -9.94
N ALA A 91 10.43 -11.81 -9.57
CA ALA A 91 9.97 -13.15 -9.23
C ALA A 91 9.07 -13.15 -7.98
N GLU A 92 9.48 -12.43 -6.92
CA GLU A 92 8.68 -12.25 -5.70
C GLU A 92 7.36 -11.53 -6.00
N ALA A 93 7.40 -10.46 -6.79
CA ALA A 93 6.20 -9.71 -7.19
C ALA A 93 5.25 -10.53 -8.08
N SER A 94 5.80 -11.44 -8.88
CA SER A 94 5.00 -12.35 -9.71
C SER A 94 4.32 -13.45 -8.89
N GLU A 95 4.81 -13.77 -7.69
CA GLU A 95 4.19 -14.75 -6.83
C GLU A 95 2.86 -14.20 -6.30
N ARG A 96 1.77 -14.92 -6.57
CA ARG A 96 0.45 -14.48 -6.09
C ARG A 96 0.42 -14.63 -4.58
N PRO A 97 0.01 -13.59 -3.83
CA PRO A 97 -0.17 -13.73 -2.39
C PRO A 97 -1.19 -14.84 -2.14
N ARG A 98 -0.85 -15.74 -1.21
CA ARG A 98 -1.74 -16.84 -0.81
C ARG A 98 -3.05 -16.25 -0.30
N ASP A 99 -4.16 -16.76 -0.83
CA ASP A 99 -5.48 -16.39 -0.33
C ASP A 99 -5.58 -16.78 1.16
N PRO A 100 -6.12 -15.88 2.01
CA PRO A 100 -6.22 -16.15 3.44
C PRO A 100 -7.10 -17.36 3.69
N THR A 101 -6.64 -18.26 4.56
CA THR A 101 -7.41 -19.44 4.96
C THR A 101 -8.60 -19.00 5.82
N ALA A 102 -9.66 -19.80 5.89
CA ALA A 102 -10.82 -19.52 6.76
C ALA A 102 -10.40 -19.26 8.22
N GLU A 103 -9.38 -19.97 8.71
CA GLU A 103 -8.79 -19.76 10.04
C GLU A 103 -8.14 -18.38 10.20
N ASP A 104 -7.43 -17.90 9.18
CA ASP A 104 -6.77 -16.59 9.18
C ASP A 104 -7.80 -15.45 9.25
N VAL A 105 -8.92 -15.61 8.54
CA VAL A 105 -10.05 -14.69 8.57
C VAL A 105 -10.67 -14.65 9.96
N ALA A 106 -10.95 -15.83 10.55
CA ALA A 106 -11.50 -15.93 11.90
C ALA A 106 -10.56 -15.31 12.96
N LEU A 107 -9.25 -15.55 12.86
CA LEU A 107 -8.25 -14.95 13.74
C LEU A 107 -8.23 -13.42 13.62
N ARG A 108 -8.33 -12.90 12.40
CA ARG A 108 -8.40 -11.46 12.13
C ARG A 108 -9.66 -10.84 12.74
N GLU A 109 -10.81 -11.47 12.59
CA GLU A 109 -12.06 -11.03 13.21
C GLU A 109 -11.98 -11.03 14.73
N ALA A 110 -11.40 -12.08 15.33
CA ALA A 110 -11.21 -12.17 16.78
C ALA A 110 -10.34 -11.02 17.31
N ARG A 111 -9.24 -10.70 16.60
CA ARG A 111 -8.37 -9.55 16.94
C ARG A 111 -9.12 -8.23 16.88
N LEU A 112 -9.94 -8.01 15.86
CA LEU A 112 -10.75 -6.80 15.72
C LEU A 112 -11.81 -6.68 16.84
N LYS A 113 -12.49 -7.78 17.18
CA LYS A 113 -13.46 -7.83 18.28
C LYS A 113 -12.80 -7.47 19.62
N LYS A 114 -11.63 -8.05 19.90
CA LYS A 114 -10.85 -7.76 21.11
C LYS A 114 -10.46 -6.28 21.20
N GLY A 115 -9.85 -5.72 20.15
CA GLY A 115 -9.46 -4.31 20.14
C GLY A 115 -10.63 -3.35 20.30
N ASN A 116 -11.79 -3.66 19.71
CA ASN A 116 -13.01 -2.87 19.90
C ASN A 116 -13.55 -2.93 21.33
N ALA A 117 -13.51 -4.09 21.97
CA ALA A 117 -13.93 -4.27 23.35
C ALA A 117 -13.04 -3.47 24.31
N GLU A 118 -11.72 -3.55 24.14
CA GLU A 118 -10.74 -2.78 24.93
C GLU A 118 -10.94 -1.27 24.74
N ARG A 119 -11.10 -0.81 23.49
CA ARG A 119 -11.40 0.59 23.19
C ARG A 119 -12.68 1.07 23.89
N LEU A 120 -13.74 0.25 23.88
CA LEU A 120 -15.01 0.61 24.52
C LEU A 120 -14.87 0.67 26.05
N LYS A 121 -14.13 -0.28 26.65
CA LYS A 121 -13.78 -0.27 28.07
C LYS A 121 -13.05 1.02 28.45
N GLN A 122 -12.01 1.38 27.71
CA GLN A 122 -11.25 2.61 27.96
C GLN A 122 -12.11 3.86 27.80
N LYS A 123 -13.00 3.90 26.79
CA LYS A 123 -13.94 5.02 26.60
C LYS A 123 -14.89 5.17 27.79
N LYS A 124 -15.41 4.07 28.33
CA LYS A 124 -16.28 4.08 29.53
C LYS A 124 -15.52 4.59 30.75
N ILE A 125 -14.31 4.09 31.00
CA ILE A 125 -13.45 4.53 32.11
C ILE A 125 -13.17 6.03 32.01
N ASN A 126 -12.74 6.50 30.83
CA ASN A 126 -12.45 7.91 30.59
C ASN A 126 -13.69 8.80 30.76
N ALA A 127 -14.87 8.35 30.33
CA ALA A 127 -16.11 9.08 30.53
C ALA A 127 -16.50 9.16 32.01
N ALA A 128 -16.38 8.05 32.76
CA ALA A 128 -16.64 8.00 34.20
C ALA A 128 -15.70 8.93 34.98
N MET A 129 -14.39 8.88 34.70
CA MET A 129 -13.40 9.80 35.31
C MET A 129 -13.69 11.27 34.99
N LYS A 130 -14.16 11.59 33.78
CA LYS A 130 -14.55 12.96 33.44
C LYS A 130 -15.80 13.40 34.18
N ARG A 131 -16.77 12.49 34.37
CA ARG A 131 -17.98 12.77 35.13
C ARG A 131 -17.66 13.00 36.61
N SER A 132 -16.80 12.18 37.22
CA SER A 132 -16.43 12.31 38.63
C SER A 132 -15.63 13.58 38.95
N ARG A 133 -14.99 14.20 37.95
CA ARG A 133 -14.29 15.49 38.09
C ARG A 133 -15.20 16.71 37.93
N ARG A 134 -16.48 16.53 37.58
CA ARG A 134 -17.41 17.66 37.48
C ARG A 134 -17.80 18.09 38.88
N VAL A 135 -17.56 19.35 39.20
CA VAL A 135 -18.16 20.02 40.35
C VAL A 135 -19.56 20.44 39.92
N GLU A 136 -20.57 19.92 40.60
CA GLU A 136 -21.96 20.34 40.42
C GLU A 136 -22.12 21.66 41.19
N PHE A 137 -22.49 22.73 40.50
CA PHE A 137 -22.85 24.00 41.12
C PHE A 137 -24.37 24.03 41.20
N ASP A 138 -24.92 24.01 42.42
CA ASP A 138 -26.34 24.20 42.72
C ASP A 138 -26.75 25.68 42.55
#